data_AF-A0A327YWR7-F1
#
_entry.id   AF-A0A327YWR7-F1
#
_cell.length_a   1.000
_cell.length_b   1.000
_cell.length_c   1.000
_cell.angle_alpha   90.00
_cell.angle_beta   90.00
_cell.angle_gamma   90.00
#
_symmetry.space_group_name_H-M   'P 1'
#
loop_
_entity.id
_entity.type
_entity.pdbx_description
1 polymer ?
#
loop_
_entity_poly.entity_id
_entity_poly.type
_entity_poly.pdbx_seq_one_letter_code
_entity_poly.pdbx_strand_id
1 'polypeptide(L)'
;MAATIAFVSTSTPYDDDRHEYSRAALARLVLAHRARGLSETAGSLTVTRYDAYNGAGSRVSEATSLITLSERILISAVIYERERGSSWEDIGRYLDVTGPAAEERFAVAVEEWRTAFDVPYRLDETGRKRVPQLPTAAYDPRRVSRDLDLWAQVHLLLSDKHAVSGGLDPTGDEEPQPEPVWDEIDGRVQLHHLGTFLALLAGYTHHEPVDEGWDAVTKAVEAGGDEHAYAMAGVFESLDIRMTLDRDSALVFVLVANARSADLRLRINTLMDAFDRP
;
A
#
# COMPACT_ATOMS: atom_id res chain seq x y z
N MET A 1 -10.67 -36.55 -45.18
CA MET A 1 -10.87 -36.01 -43.81
C MET A 1 -9.63 -35.26 -43.41
N ALA A 2 -9.64 -33.93 -43.52
CA ALA A 2 -8.55 -33.09 -43.04
C ALA A 2 -8.83 -32.75 -41.57
N ALA A 3 -7.88 -33.08 -40.69
CA ALA A 3 -7.94 -32.71 -39.29
C ALA A 3 -7.61 -31.22 -39.14
N THR A 4 -8.60 -30.43 -38.73
CA THR A 4 -8.42 -29.05 -38.32
C THR A 4 -7.55 -29.04 -37.05
N ILE A 5 -6.29 -28.65 -37.20
CA ILE A 5 -5.40 -28.34 -36.07
C ILE A 5 -5.92 -27.02 -35.49
N ALA A 6 -6.64 -27.10 -34.37
CA ALA A 6 -6.97 -25.92 -33.60
C ALA A 6 -5.66 -25.32 -33.07
N PHE A 7 -5.30 -24.12 -33.55
CA PHE A 7 -4.25 -23.30 -32.94
C PHE A 7 -4.72 -22.94 -31.53
N VAL A 8 -4.20 -23.65 -30.53
CA VAL A 8 -4.30 -23.21 -29.14
C VAL A 8 -3.48 -21.93 -29.04
N SER A 9 -4.13 -20.81 -28.72
CA SER A 9 -3.43 -19.56 -28.38
C SER A 9 -2.31 -19.88 -27.39
N THR A 10 -1.07 -19.61 -27.79
CA THR A 10 0.12 -19.85 -26.98
C THR A 10 0.28 -18.84 -25.84
N SER A 11 -0.42 -17.70 -25.93
CA SER A 11 -0.47 -16.65 -24.91
C SER A 11 -1.80 -16.71 -24.12
N THR A 12 -1.72 -16.54 -22.80
CA THR A 12 -2.86 -16.29 -21.93
C THR A 12 -3.02 -14.78 -21.70
N PRO A 13 -4.21 -14.26 -21.37
CA PRO A 13 -4.37 -12.84 -21.02
C PRO A 13 -3.45 -12.36 -19.88
N TYR A 14 -3.02 -13.28 -19.01
CA TYR A 14 -2.08 -13.01 -17.92
C TYR A 14 -0.65 -12.80 -18.41
N ASP A 15 -0.29 -13.33 -19.59
CA ASP A 15 1.03 -13.13 -20.16
C ASP A 15 1.15 -11.68 -20.66
N ASP A 16 0.14 -11.16 -21.34
CA ASP A 16 0.08 -9.77 -21.80
C ASP A 16 0.16 -8.78 -20.63
N ASP A 17 -0.65 -8.98 -19.58
CA ASP A 17 -0.63 -8.16 -18.37
C ASP A 17 0.75 -8.18 -17.68
N ARG A 18 1.46 -9.32 -17.71
CA ARG A 18 2.80 -9.45 -17.12
C ARG A 18 3.87 -8.74 -17.93
N HIS A 19 3.73 -8.70 -19.26
CA HIS A 19 4.68 -8.02 -20.15
C HIS A 19 4.68 -6.50 -19.98
N GLU A 20 3.63 -5.94 -19.37
CA GLU A 20 3.55 -4.53 -19.00
C GLU A 20 4.31 -4.17 -17.73
N TYR A 21 5.03 -5.09 -17.08
CA TYR A 21 5.79 -4.78 -15.87
C TYR A 21 7.25 -5.20 -16.00
N SER A 22 8.14 -4.37 -15.47
CA SER A 22 9.53 -4.78 -15.27
C SER A 22 9.61 -5.97 -14.29
N ARG A 23 10.66 -6.80 -14.43
CA ARG A 23 10.90 -7.92 -13.50
C ARG A 23 11.07 -7.44 -12.05
N ALA A 24 11.69 -6.28 -11.87
CA ALA A 24 11.83 -5.64 -10.56
C ALA A 24 10.47 -5.24 -9.96
N ALA A 25 9.56 -4.66 -10.76
CA ALA A 25 8.20 -4.34 -10.32
C ALA A 25 7.41 -5.59 -9.91
N LEU A 26 7.48 -6.67 -10.72
CA LEU A 26 6.85 -7.94 -10.39
C LEU A 26 7.43 -8.55 -9.10
N ALA A 27 8.75 -8.51 -8.91
CA ALA A 27 9.39 -8.97 -7.68
C ALA A 27 8.96 -8.15 -6.46
N ARG A 28 8.85 -6.82 -6.61
CA ARG A 28 8.36 -5.91 -5.56
C ARG A 28 6.93 -6.21 -5.17
N LEU A 29 6.08 -6.54 -6.14
CA LEU A 29 4.68 -6.90 -5.93
C LEU A 29 4.55 -8.25 -5.22
N VAL A 30 5.37 -9.24 -5.58
CA VAL A 30 5.45 -10.52 -4.86
C VAL A 30 5.86 -10.31 -3.40
N LEU A 31 6.87 -9.46 -3.16
CA LEU A 31 7.30 -9.11 -1.80
C LEU A 31 6.15 -8.47 -1.01
N ALA A 32 5.45 -7.48 -1.58
CA ALA A 32 4.30 -6.83 -0.94
C ALA A 32 3.18 -7.83 -0.61
N HIS A 33 2.85 -8.71 -1.56
CA HIS A 33 1.82 -9.72 -1.39
C HIS A 33 2.15 -10.70 -0.24
N ARG A 34 3.41 -11.14 -0.15
CA ARG A 34 3.85 -12.01 0.96
C ARG A 34 3.86 -11.27 2.30
N ALA A 35 4.27 -10.00 2.32
CA ALA A 35 4.25 -9.16 3.52
C ALA A 35 2.83 -8.98 4.08
N ARG A 36 1.85 -8.73 3.21
CA ARG A 36 0.42 -8.73 3.58
C ARG A 36 0.01 -10.05 4.22
N GLY A 37 0.33 -11.19 3.59
CA GLY A 37 -0.02 -12.51 4.12
C GLY A 37 0.61 -12.80 5.49
N LEU A 38 1.85 -12.37 5.73
CA LEU A 38 2.48 -12.45 7.05
C LEU A 38 1.74 -11.57 8.07
N SER A 39 1.41 -10.32 7.70
CA SER A 39 0.68 -9.39 8.57
C SER A 39 -0.69 -9.93 8.98
N GLU A 40 -1.48 -10.45 8.03
CA GLU A 40 -2.79 -11.07 8.30
C GLU A 40 -2.64 -12.29 9.22
N THR A 41 -1.64 -13.14 8.97
CA THR A 41 -1.37 -14.32 9.81
C THR A 41 -0.94 -13.91 11.22
N ALA A 42 -0.06 -12.92 11.35
CA ALA A 42 0.39 -12.42 12.64
C ALA A 42 -0.75 -11.74 13.42
N GLY A 43 -1.61 -10.99 12.73
CA GLY A 43 -2.82 -10.40 13.31
C GLY A 43 -3.77 -11.46 13.87
N SER A 44 -3.91 -12.61 13.18
CA SER A 44 -4.79 -13.69 13.66
C SER A 44 -4.37 -14.27 15.03
N LEU A 45 -3.08 -14.22 15.37
CA LEU A 45 -2.57 -14.66 16.67
C LEU A 45 -2.97 -13.76 17.85
N THR A 46 -3.36 -12.50 17.59
CA THR A 46 -3.81 -11.60 18.67
C THR A 46 -5.23 -11.92 19.14
N VAL A 47 -5.97 -12.76 18.41
CA VAL A 47 -7.36 -13.11 18.72
C VAL A 47 -7.40 -14.21 19.79
N THR A 48 -7.63 -13.83 21.04
CA THR A 48 -7.70 -14.76 22.19
C THR A 48 -9.09 -15.36 22.42
N ARG A 49 -10.14 -14.76 21.86
CA ARG A 49 -11.55 -15.15 22.09
C ARG A 49 -11.84 -16.63 21.82
N TYR A 50 -11.09 -17.25 20.91
CA TYR A 50 -11.32 -18.62 20.45
C TYR A 50 -10.32 -19.64 21.00
N ASP A 51 -9.46 -19.25 21.95
CA ASP A 51 -8.42 -20.15 22.49
C ASP A 51 -8.99 -21.43 23.11
N ALA A 52 -10.16 -21.37 23.72
CA ALA A 52 -10.83 -22.53 24.31
C ALA A 52 -11.26 -23.59 23.27
N TYR A 53 -11.39 -23.21 21.99
CA TYR A 53 -11.75 -24.11 20.89
C TYR A 53 -10.54 -24.64 20.14
N ASN A 54 -9.34 -24.19 20.50
CA ASN A 54 -8.11 -24.59 19.83
C ASN A 54 -7.53 -25.85 20.49
N GLY A 55 -7.12 -26.82 19.66
CA GLY A 55 -6.43 -28.02 20.13
C GLY A 55 -5.06 -27.69 20.73
N ALA A 56 -4.52 -28.61 21.55
CA ALA A 56 -3.16 -28.50 22.07
C ALA A 56 -2.15 -28.33 20.93
N GLY A 57 -1.25 -27.35 21.04
CA GLY A 57 -0.20 -27.08 20.04
C GLY A 57 -0.63 -26.21 18.85
N SER A 58 -1.90 -25.82 18.74
CA SER A 58 -2.43 -24.90 17.71
C SER A 58 -1.60 -23.61 17.58
N ARG A 59 -1.40 -22.87 18.68
CA ARG A 59 -0.63 -21.62 18.68
C ARG A 59 0.84 -21.79 18.31
N VAL A 60 1.43 -22.94 18.65
CA VAL A 60 2.80 -23.28 18.23
C VAL A 60 2.86 -23.54 16.72
N SER A 61 1.85 -24.22 16.17
CA SER A 61 1.72 -24.44 14.71
C SER A 61 1.55 -23.12 13.94
N GLU A 62 0.72 -22.22 14.46
CA GLU A 62 0.54 -20.87 13.89
C GLU A 62 1.85 -20.05 13.96
N ALA A 63 2.55 -20.06 15.09
CA ALA A 63 3.86 -19.39 15.21
C ALA A 63 4.91 -19.97 14.24
N THR A 64 4.92 -21.29 14.05
CA THR A 64 5.80 -21.95 13.06
C THR A 64 5.46 -21.52 11.63
N SER A 65 4.18 -21.29 11.34
CA SER A 65 3.73 -20.77 10.05
C SER A 65 4.24 -19.35 9.81
N LEU A 66 4.32 -18.50 10.84
CA LEU A 66 4.93 -17.17 10.72
C LEU A 66 6.43 -17.23 10.38
N ILE A 67 7.19 -18.15 10.97
CA ILE A 67 8.61 -18.35 10.64
C ILE A 67 8.74 -18.71 9.15
N THR A 68 7.94 -19.68 8.69
CA THR A 68 7.93 -20.10 7.28
C THR A 68 7.57 -18.96 6.32
N LEU A 69 6.59 -18.12 6.68
CA LEU A 69 6.20 -16.95 5.89
C LEU A 69 7.30 -15.88 5.87
N SER A 70 7.99 -15.69 6.99
CA SER A 70 9.09 -14.73 7.12
C SER A 70 10.29 -15.14 6.26
N GLU A 71 10.62 -16.42 6.22
CA GLU A 71 11.64 -16.96 5.31
C GLU A 71 11.29 -16.72 3.84
N ARG A 72 10.02 -16.91 3.46
CA ARG A 72 9.54 -16.61 2.10
C ARG A 72 9.61 -15.12 1.77
N ILE A 73 9.36 -14.25 2.74
CA ILE A 73 9.53 -12.80 2.55
C ILE A 73 11.00 -12.47 2.33
N LEU A 74 11.90 -13.04 3.13
CA LEU A 74 13.35 -12.83 2.96
C LEU A 74 13.81 -13.26 1.56
N ILE A 75 13.39 -14.44 1.08
CA ILE A 75 13.70 -14.89 -0.28
C ILE A 75 13.16 -13.90 -1.33
N SER A 76 11.92 -13.41 -1.17
CA SER A 76 11.36 -12.42 -2.10
C SER A 76 12.08 -11.06 -2.05
N ALA A 77 12.55 -10.64 -0.89
CA ALA A 77 13.33 -9.42 -0.75
C ALA A 77 14.67 -9.54 -1.47
N VAL A 78 15.35 -10.69 -1.33
CA VAL A 78 16.59 -10.98 -2.06
C VAL A 78 16.35 -10.99 -3.57
N ILE A 79 15.27 -11.63 -4.04
CA ILE A 79 14.91 -11.62 -5.48
C ILE A 79 14.68 -10.18 -5.96
N TYR A 80 13.90 -9.39 -5.24
CA TYR A 80 13.67 -7.98 -5.58
C TYR A 80 14.97 -7.17 -5.65
N GLU A 81 15.84 -7.31 -4.65
CA GLU A 81 17.15 -6.65 -4.62
C GLU A 81 18.05 -7.08 -5.79
N ARG A 82 18.01 -8.35 -6.19
CA ARG A 82 18.75 -8.83 -7.37
C ARG A 82 18.18 -8.31 -8.68
N GLU A 83 16.86 -8.20 -8.82
CA GLU A 83 16.23 -7.66 -10.03
C GLU A 83 16.45 -6.16 -10.20
N ARG A 84 16.63 -5.40 -9.11
CA ARG A 84 17.02 -3.97 -9.16
C ARG A 84 18.53 -3.72 -9.24
N GLY A 85 19.34 -4.78 -9.32
CA GLY A 85 20.78 -4.69 -9.59
C GLY A 85 21.72 -4.74 -8.37
N SER A 86 21.21 -4.93 -7.15
CA SER A 86 22.05 -5.02 -5.94
C SER A 86 23.00 -6.22 -6.02
N SER A 87 24.27 -6.07 -5.61
CA SER A 87 25.25 -7.16 -5.66
C SER A 87 25.07 -8.16 -4.50
N TRP A 88 25.69 -9.34 -4.61
CA TRP A 88 25.68 -10.31 -3.51
C TRP A 88 26.42 -9.79 -2.27
N GLU A 89 27.47 -9.00 -2.45
CA GLU A 89 28.19 -8.32 -1.37
C GLU A 89 27.28 -7.34 -0.62
N ASP A 90 26.47 -6.58 -1.35
CA ASP A 90 25.53 -5.64 -0.74
C ASP A 90 24.45 -6.38 0.04
N ILE A 91 23.85 -7.42 -0.56
CA ILE A 91 22.85 -8.26 0.10
C ILE A 91 23.44 -8.94 1.34
N GLY A 92 24.63 -9.53 1.22
CA GLY A 92 25.33 -10.18 2.34
C GLY A 92 25.56 -9.23 3.50
N ARG A 93 25.97 -7.99 3.23
CA ARG A 93 26.16 -6.94 4.25
C ARG A 93 24.89 -6.70 5.07
N TYR A 94 23.72 -6.60 4.44
CA TYR A 94 22.45 -6.41 5.14
C TYR A 94 21.97 -7.65 5.90
N LEU A 95 22.46 -8.83 5.53
CA LEU A 95 22.14 -10.11 6.18
C LEU A 95 23.18 -10.55 7.20
N ASP A 96 24.20 -9.73 7.47
CA ASP A 96 25.34 -10.06 8.34
C ASP A 96 26.06 -11.37 7.94
N VAL A 97 26.21 -11.59 6.63
CA VAL A 97 26.96 -12.71 6.04
C VAL A 97 27.85 -12.22 4.91
N THR A 98 28.77 -13.06 4.44
CA THR A 98 29.58 -12.74 3.27
C THR A 98 28.75 -12.80 1.99
N GLY A 99 29.17 -12.06 0.95
CA GLY A 99 28.53 -12.14 -0.38
C GLY A 99 28.44 -13.57 -0.93
N PRO A 100 29.54 -14.36 -0.91
CA PRO A 100 29.49 -15.76 -1.32
C PRO A 100 28.52 -16.64 -0.50
N ALA A 101 28.38 -16.41 0.81
CA ALA A 101 27.42 -17.14 1.64
C ALA A 101 25.97 -16.75 1.33
N ALA A 102 25.70 -15.48 1.01
CA ALA A 102 24.39 -15.05 0.53
C ALA A 102 24.08 -15.67 -0.84
N GLU A 103 25.04 -15.68 -1.76
CA GLU A 103 24.90 -16.31 -3.06
C GLU A 103 24.61 -17.81 -2.94
N GLU A 104 25.41 -18.55 -2.18
CA GLU A 104 25.19 -19.99 -1.92
C GLU A 104 23.76 -20.27 -1.42
N ARG A 105 23.26 -19.40 -0.52
CA ARG A 105 21.94 -19.57 0.08
C ARG A 105 20.78 -19.24 -0.85
N PHE A 106 20.92 -18.23 -1.71
CA PHE A 106 19.78 -17.64 -2.44
C PHE A 106 19.86 -17.74 -3.96
N ALA A 107 21.00 -18.08 -4.55
CA ALA A 107 21.16 -18.14 -6.01
C ALA A 107 20.13 -19.05 -6.68
N VAL A 108 19.85 -20.22 -6.10
CA VAL A 108 18.85 -21.16 -6.63
C VAL A 108 17.48 -20.50 -6.76
N ALA A 109 17.01 -19.79 -5.73
CA ALA A 109 15.71 -19.13 -5.75
C ALA A 109 15.64 -17.97 -6.77
N VAL A 110 16.76 -17.26 -6.97
CA VAL A 110 16.87 -16.19 -7.98
C VAL A 110 16.85 -16.78 -9.39
N GLU A 111 17.54 -17.88 -9.62
CA GLU A 111 17.56 -18.56 -10.93
C GLU A 111 16.21 -19.24 -11.24
N GLU A 112 15.54 -19.83 -10.25
CA GLU A 112 14.16 -20.34 -10.40
C GLU A 112 13.20 -19.20 -10.78
N TRP A 113 13.30 -18.04 -10.12
CA TRP A 113 12.52 -16.86 -10.46
C TRP A 113 12.74 -16.42 -11.91
N ARG A 114 13.99 -16.32 -12.36
CA ARG A 114 14.34 -15.92 -13.73
C ARG A 114 13.84 -16.93 -14.76
N THR A 115 14.07 -18.21 -14.50
CA THR A 115 13.65 -19.32 -15.37
C THR A 115 12.13 -19.37 -15.52
N ALA A 116 11.37 -18.98 -14.49
CA ALA A 116 9.91 -18.92 -14.56
C ALA A 116 9.37 -17.89 -15.56
N PHE A 117 10.17 -16.94 -16.04
CA PHE A 117 9.77 -16.07 -17.17
C PHE A 117 9.97 -16.75 -18.53
N ASP A 118 10.99 -17.60 -18.65
CA ASP A 118 11.28 -18.32 -19.90
C ASP A 118 10.39 -19.55 -20.07
N VAL A 119 10.03 -20.19 -18.94
CA VAL A 119 9.12 -21.34 -18.88
C VAL A 119 8.00 -21.05 -17.88
N PRO A 120 6.97 -20.25 -18.23
CA PRO A 120 5.96 -19.79 -17.28
C PRO A 120 5.06 -20.88 -16.69
N TYR A 121 4.96 -22.02 -17.39
CA TYR A 121 4.09 -23.12 -16.99
C TYR A 121 4.85 -24.44 -16.99
N ARG A 122 4.61 -25.24 -15.96
CA ARG A 122 4.93 -26.67 -15.95
C ARG A 122 3.64 -27.48 -16.01
N LEU A 123 3.70 -28.69 -16.55
CA LEU A 123 2.59 -29.62 -16.41
C LEU A 123 2.62 -30.23 -15.00
N ASP A 124 1.45 -30.52 -14.45
CA ASP A 124 1.30 -31.31 -13.24
C ASP A 124 1.77 -32.77 -13.46
N GLU A 125 1.81 -33.56 -12.39
CA GLU A 125 2.23 -34.97 -12.45
C GLU A 125 1.42 -35.81 -13.43
N THR A 126 0.18 -35.40 -13.73
CA THR A 126 -0.71 -36.09 -14.67
C THR A 126 -0.51 -35.65 -16.13
N GLY A 127 0.28 -34.60 -16.37
CA GLY A 127 0.49 -34.02 -17.70
C GLY A 127 -0.72 -33.23 -18.23
N ARG A 128 -1.79 -33.04 -17.44
CA ARG A 128 -3.07 -32.50 -17.91
C ARG A 128 -3.27 -31.04 -17.55
N LYS A 129 -2.72 -30.59 -16.42
CA LYS A 129 -2.93 -29.24 -15.89
C LYS A 129 -1.66 -28.43 -15.99
N ARG A 130 -1.75 -27.24 -16.59
CA ARG A 130 -0.69 -26.24 -16.52
C ARG A 130 -0.68 -25.62 -15.13
N VAL A 131 0.48 -25.63 -14.49
CA VAL A 131 0.75 -25.04 -13.19
C VAL A 131 1.68 -23.85 -13.43
N PRO A 132 1.25 -22.62 -13.10
CA PRO A 132 2.13 -21.45 -13.15
C PRO A 132 3.37 -21.66 -12.30
N GLN A 133 4.54 -21.30 -12.83
CA GLN A 133 5.80 -21.32 -12.08
C GLN A 133 6.02 -20.03 -11.31
N LEU A 134 5.51 -18.91 -11.82
CA LEU A 134 5.55 -17.63 -11.13
C LEU A 134 4.59 -17.61 -9.92
N PRO A 135 4.97 -16.94 -8.82
CA PRO A 135 4.04 -16.64 -7.73
C PRO A 135 2.81 -15.87 -8.22
N THR A 136 1.65 -16.05 -7.58
CA THR A 136 0.38 -15.42 -7.98
C THR A 136 0.49 -13.93 -8.26
N ALA A 137 1.23 -13.19 -7.43
CA ALA A 137 1.44 -11.75 -7.58
C ALA A 137 2.24 -11.34 -8.84
N ALA A 138 3.14 -12.20 -9.32
CA ALA A 138 3.84 -11.98 -10.59
C ALA A 138 3.09 -12.57 -11.79
N TYR A 139 2.20 -13.54 -11.53
CA TYR A 139 1.37 -14.17 -12.54
C TYR A 139 0.15 -13.31 -12.93
N ASP A 140 -0.51 -12.68 -11.96
CA ASP A 140 -1.69 -11.81 -12.13
C ASP A 140 -1.43 -10.45 -11.43
N PRO A 141 -0.50 -9.62 -11.97
CA PRO A 141 -0.02 -8.44 -11.29
C PRO A 141 -1.10 -7.35 -11.13
N ARG A 142 -1.95 -7.14 -12.15
CA ARG A 142 -3.02 -6.14 -12.11
C ARG A 142 -4.10 -6.41 -11.07
N ARG A 143 -4.44 -7.68 -10.85
CA ARG A 143 -5.37 -8.03 -9.77
C ARG A 143 -4.72 -7.83 -8.41
N VAL A 144 -3.50 -8.37 -8.24
CA VAL A 144 -2.85 -8.35 -6.93
C VAL A 144 -2.46 -6.93 -6.51
N SER A 145 -2.07 -6.04 -7.43
CA SER A 145 -1.81 -4.63 -7.13
C SER A 145 -3.06 -3.93 -6.60
N ARG A 146 -4.22 -4.07 -7.26
CA ARG A 146 -5.51 -3.52 -6.79
C ARG A 146 -5.92 -4.08 -5.43
N ASP A 147 -5.74 -5.39 -5.22
CA ASP A 147 -6.04 -6.03 -3.93
C ASP A 147 -5.13 -5.50 -2.81
N LEU A 148 -3.89 -5.12 -3.13
CA LEU A 148 -2.93 -4.54 -2.19
C LEU A 148 -3.15 -3.04 -1.95
N ASP A 149 -3.54 -2.28 -2.96
CA ASP A 149 -3.96 -0.88 -2.82
C ASP A 149 -5.12 -0.76 -1.85
N LEU A 150 -6.17 -1.56 -2.06
CA LEU A 150 -7.32 -1.62 -1.16
C LEU A 150 -6.90 -2.04 0.26
N TRP A 151 -6.02 -3.04 0.37
CA TRP A 151 -5.54 -3.47 1.69
C TRP A 151 -4.77 -2.36 2.40
N ALA A 152 -3.88 -1.65 1.70
CA ALA A 152 -3.10 -0.55 2.24
C ALA A 152 -3.99 0.62 2.67
N GLN A 153 -4.99 0.96 1.84
CA GLN A 153 -6.00 1.97 2.18
C GLN A 153 -6.72 1.64 3.48
N VAL A 154 -7.16 0.38 3.64
CA VAL A 154 -7.93 -0.06 4.83
C VAL A 154 -7.06 -0.20 6.08
N HIS A 155 -5.84 -0.73 5.95
CA HIS A 155 -5.04 -1.16 7.11
C HIS A 155 -3.90 -0.21 7.48
N LEU A 156 -3.39 0.56 6.52
CA LEU A 156 -2.32 1.54 6.75
C LEU A 156 -2.84 2.97 6.80
N LEU A 157 -4.15 3.16 6.56
CA LEU A 157 -4.83 4.46 6.57
C LEU A 157 -4.18 5.47 5.61
N LEU A 158 -3.61 4.94 4.52
CA LEU A 158 -3.07 5.75 3.44
C LEU A 158 -4.24 6.26 2.60
N SER A 159 -4.31 7.58 2.40
CA SER A 159 -5.31 8.21 1.53
C SER A 159 -5.05 7.92 0.04
N ASP A 160 -3.83 7.50 -0.30
CA ASP A 160 -3.45 7.13 -1.66
C ASP A 160 -4.12 5.81 -2.09
N LYS A 161 -5.06 5.92 -3.05
CA LYS A 161 -5.76 4.78 -3.67
C LYS A 161 -4.85 3.92 -4.55
N HIS A 162 -3.63 4.36 -4.79
CA HIS A 162 -2.60 3.70 -5.60
C HIS A 162 -1.30 3.51 -4.82
N ALA A 163 -1.36 3.41 -3.48
CA ALA A 163 -0.20 3.27 -2.59
C ALA A 163 0.75 2.12 -2.96
N VAL A 164 0.29 1.11 -3.68
CA VAL A 164 1.09 0.02 -4.23
C VAL A 164 1.20 0.14 -5.74
N SER A 165 0.09 0.30 -6.48
CA SER A 165 0.14 0.31 -7.95
C SER A 165 0.86 1.52 -8.55
N GLY A 166 0.83 2.68 -7.91
CA GLY A 166 1.44 3.92 -8.40
C GLY A 166 2.97 3.87 -8.42
N GLY A 167 3.59 3.05 -7.56
CA GLY A 167 5.04 2.86 -7.51
C GLY A 167 5.57 1.72 -8.39
N LEU A 168 4.69 1.02 -9.13
CA LEU A 168 5.07 -0.07 -10.02
C LEU A 168 5.16 0.48 -11.44
N ASP A 169 6.34 0.94 -11.82
CA ASP A 169 6.58 1.44 -13.18
C ASP A 169 6.39 0.30 -14.21
N PRO A 170 5.45 0.46 -15.17
CA PRO A 170 5.22 -0.54 -16.19
C PRO A 170 6.35 -0.61 -17.25
N THR A 171 7.13 0.46 -17.46
CA THR A 171 8.05 0.54 -18.60
C THR A 171 9.49 0.95 -18.28
N GLY A 172 9.80 1.36 -17.06
CA GLY A 172 11.18 1.76 -16.68
C GLY A 172 11.64 3.06 -17.31
N ASP A 173 10.72 3.79 -17.94
CA ASP A 173 10.93 5.14 -18.44
C ASP A 173 10.52 6.08 -17.30
N GLU A 174 11.51 6.49 -16.50
CA GLU A 174 11.36 7.47 -15.43
C GLU A 174 10.91 8.83 -16.00
N GLU A 175 9.62 9.00 -16.30
CA GLU A 175 9.03 10.31 -16.12
C GLU A 175 8.91 10.52 -14.61
N PRO A 176 9.57 11.54 -14.03
CA PRO A 176 9.43 11.83 -12.62
C PRO A 176 7.97 12.16 -12.36
N GLN A 177 7.21 11.20 -11.82
CA GLN A 177 5.91 11.50 -11.27
C GLN A 177 6.12 12.61 -10.25
N PRO A 178 5.31 13.69 -10.28
CA PRO A 178 5.37 14.69 -9.22
C PRO A 178 5.30 13.95 -7.89
N GLU A 179 6.26 14.20 -7.00
CA GLU A 179 6.28 13.53 -5.70
C GLU A 179 4.86 13.61 -5.11
N PRO A 180 4.24 12.47 -4.75
CA PRO A 180 2.93 12.53 -4.13
C PRO A 180 3.04 13.47 -2.95
N VAL A 181 2.14 14.43 -2.83
CA VAL A 181 2.10 15.31 -1.65
C VAL A 181 1.55 14.45 -0.52
N TRP A 182 2.42 13.61 0.06
CA TRP A 182 2.08 12.57 1.05
C TRP A 182 1.48 13.11 2.34
N ASP A 183 1.41 14.44 2.46
CA ASP A 183 0.99 15.18 3.63
C ASP A 183 -0.41 15.79 3.50
N GLU A 184 -1.10 15.62 2.36
CA GLU A 184 -2.44 16.18 2.13
C GLU A 184 -3.57 15.18 2.46
N ILE A 185 -4.55 15.64 3.24
CA ILE A 185 -5.79 14.93 3.60
C ILE A 185 -6.95 15.81 3.17
N ASP A 186 -7.78 15.35 2.24
CA ASP A 186 -8.97 16.06 1.79
C ASP A 186 -10.26 15.45 2.38
N GLY A 187 -11.28 16.30 2.55
CA GLY A 187 -12.58 15.90 3.05
C GLY A 187 -13.63 16.99 2.85
N ARG A 188 -14.85 16.71 3.31
CA ARG A 188 -15.97 17.64 3.26
C ARG A 188 -16.51 17.85 4.67
N VAL A 189 -16.82 19.09 4.99
CA VAL A 189 -17.38 19.48 6.28
C VAL A 189 -18.59 20.36 6.04
N GLN A 190 -19.71 20.04 6.67
CA GLN A 190 -20.88 20.92 6.67
C GLN A 190 -20.50 22.32 7.18
N LEU A 191 -20.90 23.39 6.49
CA LEU A 191 -20.50 24.76 6.85
C LEU A 191 -20.81 25.11 8.32
N HIS A 192 -21.98 24.71 8.82
CA HIS A 192 -22.39 24.94 10.22
C HIS A 192 -21.57 24.14 11.25
N HIS A 193 -20.81 23.14 10.82
CA HIS A 193 -19.90 22.36 11.64
C HIS A 193 -18.43 22.79 11.52
N LEU A 194 -18.10 23.69 10.57
CA LEU A 194 -16.71 24.08 10.29
C LEU A 194 -15.99 24.60 11.53
N GLY A 195 -16.64 25.43 12.35
CA GLY A 195 -16.05 25.94 13.59
C GLY A 195 -15.72 24.83 14.60
N THR A 196 -16.60 23.83 14.75
CA THR A 196 -16.34 22.68 15.64
C THR A 196 -15.23 21.79 15.10
N PHE A 197 -15.22 21.55 13.78
CA PHE A 197 -14.14 20.82 13.10
C PHE A 197 -12.78 21.47 13.36
N LEU A 198 -12.65 22.78 13.13
CA LEU A 198 -11.40 23.52 13.33
C LEU A 198 -10.96 23.54 14.79
N ALA A 199 -11.91 23.66 15.73
CA ALA A 199 -11.61 23.59 17.17
C ALA A 199 -11.07 22.22 17.61
N LEU A 200 -11.64 21.12 17.08
CA LEU A 200 -11.15 19.76 17.37
C LEU A 200 -9.78 19.51 16.75
N LEU A 201 -9.58 19.97 15.51
CA LEU A 201 -8.29 19.90 14.82
C LEU A 201 -7.20 20.67 15.58
N ALA A 202 -7.51 21.87 16.09
CA ALA A 202 -6.63 22.64 16.96
C ALA A 202 -6.30 21.91 18.27
N GLY A 203 -7.28 21.18 18.83
CA GLY A 203 -7.08 20.32 19.98
C GLY A 203 -6.05 19.20 19.73
N TYR A 204 -6.02 18.63 18.53
CA TYR A 204 -5.04 17.59 18.17
C TYR A 204 -3.63 18.13 17.98
N THR A 205 -3.50 19.37 17.49
CA THR A 205 -2.20 20.02 17.29
C THR A 205 -1.71 20.79 18.51
N HIS A 206 -2.55 20.89 19.55
CA HIS A 206 -2.35 21.80 20.69
C HIS A 206 -2.14 23.26 20.24
N HIS A 207 -2.81 23.66 19.17
CA HIS A 207 -2.81 25.03 18.69
C HIS A 207 -3.75 25.87 19.57
N GLU A 208 -3.22 26.93 20.19
CA GLU A 208 -4.03 27.95 20.85
C GLU A 208 -4.46 28.98 19.80
N PRO A 209 -5.74 29.01 19.38
CA PRO A 209 -6.20 30.04 18.47
C PRO A 209 -6.07 31.40 19.16
N VAL A 210 -5.48 32.36 18.48
CA VAL A 210 -5.51 33.76 18.91
C VAL A 210 -6.96 34.23 18.72
N ASP A 211 -7.59 34.69 19.81
CA ASP A 211 -9.01 35.05 19.97
C ASP A 211 -9.85 35.36 18.70
N GLU A 212 -11.08 34.84 18.65
CA GLU A 212 -12.10 34.97 17.57
C GLU A 212 -11.76 34.35 16.20
N GLY A 213 -10.58 33.73 16.05
CA GLY A 213 -10.09 33.20 14.76
C GLY A 213 -11.06 32.27 14.03
N TRP A 214 -11.76 31.37 14.72
CA TRP A 214 -12.64 30.40 14.06
C TRP A 214 -13.93 31.01 13.50
N ASP A 215 -14.52 31.96 14.23
CA ASP A 215 -15.69 32.69 13.75
C ASP A 215 -15.30 33.62 12.59
N ALA A 216 -14.09 34.19 12.63
CA ALA A 216 -13.56 34.99 11.53
C ALA A 216 -13.30 34.15 10.27
N VAL A 217 -12.72 32.96 10.41
CA VAL A 217 -12.51 32.01 9.30
C VAL A 217 -13.85 31.53 8.73
N THR A 218 -14.82 31.19 9.59
CA THR A 218 -16.16 30.77 9.15
C THR A 218 -16.85 31.89 8.38
N LYS A 219 -16.83 33.12 8.90
CA LYS A 219 -17.39 34.30 8.22
C LYS A 219 -16.66 34.62 6.92
N ALA A 220 -15.34 34.41 6.84
CA ALA A 220 -14.57 34.63 5.63
C ALA A 220 -14.96 33.63 4.53
N VAL A 221 -15.10 32.35 4.89
CA VAL A 221 -15.59 31.30 3.99
C VAL A 221 -17.02 31.61 3.52
N GLU A 222 -17.91 32.04 4.43
CA GLU A 222 -19.28 32.49 4.11
C GLU A 222 -19.34 33.71 3.18
N ALA A 223 -18.38 34.63 3.27
CA ALA A 223 -18.31 35.81 2.43
C ALA A 223 -18.01 35.50 0.94
N GLY A 224 -17.71 34.23 0.62
CA GLY A 224 -17.77 33.72 -0.74
C GLY A 224 -16.49 33.87 -1.57
N GLY A 225 -15.31 33.92 -0.93
CA GLY A 225 -14.03 33.78 -1.63
C GLY A 225 -13.80 32.35 -2.15
N ASP A 226 -13.11 32.22 -3.30
CA ASP A 226 -12.91 30.93 -3.98
C ASP A 226 -12.01 29.96 -3.21
N GLU A 227 -11.12 30.46 -2.34
CA GLU A 227 -10.22 29.63 -1.53
C GLU A 227 -9.75 30.39 -0.29
N HIS A 228 -9.78 29.74 0.87
CA HIS A 228 -9.27 30.28 2.13
C HIS A 228 -8.17 29.38 2.68
N ALA A 229 -6.98 29.93 2.84
CA ALA A 229 -5.86 29.25 3.46
C ALA A 229 -5.67 29.71 4.91
N TYR A 230 -5.45 28.77 5.82
CA TYR A 230 -5.19 28.99 7.24
C TYR A 230 -4.04 28.11 7.71
N ALA A 231 -3.01 28.73 8.27
CA ALA A 231 -1.89 28.00 8.89
C ALA A 231 -2.17 27.80 10.38
N MET A 232 -2.23 26.54 10.81
CA MET A 232 -2.41 26.13 12.20
C MET A 232 -1.06 25.71 12.80
N ALA A 233 -0.41 26.63 13.51
CA ALA A 233 0.86 26.36 14.18
C ALA A 233 0.64 25.62 15.51
N GLY A 234 0.74 24.29 15.51
CA GLY A 234 0.67 23.46 16.72
C GLY A 234 2.01 23.33 17.46
N VAL A 235 1.96 22.77 18.66
CA VAL A 235 3.16 22.49 19.48
C VAL A 235 4.01 21.39 18.84
N PHE A 236 3.37 20.40 18.23
CA PHE A 236 4.04 19.22 17.67
C PHE A 236 4.21 19.32 16.15
N GLU A 237 3.19 19.79 15.45
CA GLU A 237 3.16 19.90 13.99
C GLU A 237 2.39 21.16 13.58
N SER A 238 2.79 21.76 12.46
CA SER A 238 2.05 22.86 11.83
C SER A 238 1.26 22.31 10.65
N LEU A 239 -0.03 22.62 10.59
CA LEU A 239 -0.91 22.21 9.50
C LEU A 239 -1.23 23.39 8.59
N ASP A 240 -1.30 23.14 7.29
CA ASP A 240 -1.84 24.12 6.33
C ASP A 240 -3.23 23.66 5.91
N ILE A 241 -4.25 24.46 6.21
CA ILE A 241 -5.64 24.13 5.97
C ILE A 241 -6.14 25.01 4.82
N ARG A 242 -6.58 24.40 3.72
CA ARG A 242 -7.25 25.10 2.62
C ARG A 242 -8.72 24.74 2.62
N MET A 243 -9.59 25.74 2.45
CA MET A 243 -11.03 25.60 2.51
C MET A 243 -11.69 26.26 1.31
N THR A 244 -12.61 25.54 0.66
CA THR A 244 -13.39 26.05 -0.47
C THR A 244 -14.87 25.79 -0.23
N LEU A 245 -15.71 26.84 -0.28
CA LEU A 245 -17.15 26.71 -0.08
C LEU A 245 -17.84 26.26 -1.37
N ASP A 246 -18.54 25.13 -1.31
CA ASP A 246 -19.51 24.72 -2.30
C ASP A 246 -20.84 25.45 -2.06
N ARG A 247 -21.12 26.44 -2.92
CA ARG A 247 -22.30 27.31 -2.79
C ARG A 247 -23.61 26.56 -2.99
N ASP A 248 -23.59 25.43 -3.69
CA ASP A 248 -24.81 24.69 -4.02
C ASP A 248 -25.23 23.72 -2.90
N SER A 249 -24.30 23.32 -2.03
CA SER A 249 -24.52 22.26 -1.04
C SER A 249 -24.29 22.68 0.41
N ALA A 250 -23.84 23.92 0.67
CA ALA A 250 -23.39 24.38 1.99
C ALA A 250 -22.30 23.48 2.60
N LEU A 251 -21.55 22.76 1.76
CA LEU A 251 -20.39 21.99 2.13
C LEU A 251 -19.13 22.82 1.94
N VAL A 252 -18.16 22.61 2.81
CA VAL A 252 -16.81 23.17 2.70
C VAL A 252 -15.88 22.02 2.37
N PHE A 253 -15.22 22.09 1.22
CA PHE A 253 -14.11 21.21 0.90
C PHE A 253 -12.91 21.66 1.72
N VAL A 254 -12.36 20.75 2.53
CA VAL A 254 -11.23 21.01 3.41
C VAL A 254 -10.07 20.15 2.98
N LEU A 255 -8.92 20.77 2.74
CA LEU A 255 -7.64 20.12 2.51
C LEU A 255 -6.71 20.45 3.67
N VAL A 256 -6.20 19.45 4.37
CA VAL A 256 -5.25 19.59 5.47
C VAL A 256 -3.92 19.04 5.03
N ALA A 257 -2.91 19.89 4.91
CA ALA A 257 -1.54 19.53 4.57
C ALA A 257 -0.61 19.53 5.80
N ASN A 258 0.59 18.98 5.64
CA ASN A 258 1.68 18.94 6.63
C ASN A 258 1.41 18.10 7.90
N ALA A 259 0.43 17.19 7.88
CA ALA A 259 0.23 16.21 8.95
C ALA A 259 1.22 15.04 8.82
N ARG A 260 2.38 15.14 9.47
CA ARG A 260 3.50 14.18 9.31
C ARG A 260 3.34 12.94 10.19
N SER A 261 2.71 13.06 11.36
CA SER A 261 2.47 11.95 12.27
C SER A 261 1.30 11.08 11.81
N ALA A 262 1.51 9.76 11.74
CA ALA A 262 0.45 8.80 11.42
C ALA A 262 -0.74 8.86 12.40
N ASP A 263 -0.50 9.14 13.69
CA ASP A 263 -1.56 9.31 14.69
C ASP A 263 -2.40 10.56 14.39
N LEU A 264 -1.75 11.67 14.05
CA LEU A 264 -2.44 12.91 13.69
C LEU A 264 -3.26 12.72 12.40
N ARG A 265 -2.68 12.09 11.37
CA ARG A 265 -3.38 11.77 10.12
C ARG A 265 -4.62 10.92 10.35
N LEU A 266 -4.53 9.88 11.18
CA LEU A 266 -5.68 9.03 11.54
C LEU A 266 -6.77 9.85 12.25
N ARG A 267 -6.40 10.73 13.18
CA ARG A 267 -7.35 11.61 13.86
C ARG A 267 -8.03 12.58 12.89
N ILE A 268 -7.29 13.18 11.97
CA ILE A 268 -7.82 14.08 10.94
C ILE A 268 -8.80 13.32 10.03
N ASN A 269 -8.44 12.13 9.54
CA ASN A 269 -9.34 11.29 8.74
C ASN A 269 -10.62 10.93 9.50
N THR A 270 -10.49 10.50 10.76
CA THR A 270 -11.64 10.18 11.62
C THR A 270 -12.54 11.40 11.83
N LEU A 271 -11.94 12.59 11.95
CA LEU A 271 -12.65 13.84 12.09
C LEU A 271 -13.41 14.20 10.81
N MET A 272 -12.78 14.10 9.63
CA MET A 272 -13.43 14.30 8.33
C MET A 272 -14.65 13.39 8.17
N ASP A 273 -14.49 12.09 8.42
CA ASP A 273 -15.57 11.10 8.31
C ASP A 273 -16.75 11.38 9.26
N ALA A 274 -16.46 11.95 10.44
CA ALA A 274 -17.50 12.31 11.41
C ALA A 274 -18.34 13.51 10.95
N PHE A 275 -17.75 14.42 10.15
CA PHE A 275 -18.38 15.66 9.69
C PHE A 275 -18.89 15.64 8.24
N ASP A 276 -18.54 14.61 7.46
CA ASP A 276 -19.06 14.37 6.09
C ASP A 276 -20.49 13.78 6.08
N ARG A 277 -20.98 13.27 7.22
CA ARG A 277 -22.31 12.65 7.30
C ARG A 277 -23.43 13.70 7.12
N PRO A 278 -24.44 13.42 6.26
CA PRO A 278 -25.56 14.32 6.00
C PRO A 278 -26.53 14.44 7.18
#